data_AF-Q9KFN5-F1
#
_entry.id   AF-Q9KFN5-F1
#
_cell.length_a   1.000
_cell.length_b   1.000
_cell.length_c   1.000
_cell.angle_alpha   90.00
_cell.angle_beta   90.00
_cell.angle_gamma   90.00
#
_symmetry.space_group_name_H-M   'P 1'
#
loop_
_entity.id
_entity.type
_entity.pdbx_description
1 polymer ?
#
loop_
_entity_poly.entity_id
_entity_poly.type
_entity_poly.pdbx_seq_one_letter_code
_entity_poly.pdbx_strand_id
1 'polypeptide(L)'
;MQLEEIAFYGSSIGGLLVIIAFVVFWIVAKQAGETGHANEIFLKVYRLMFSVLAIFILSSVVFNLGEKVTGHLFQQVSLTVFSIATFLGAVYLLILNKTRS
;
A
#
# COMPACT_ATOMS: atom_id res chain seq x y z
N MET A 1 -21.72 9.33 8.75
CA MET A 1 -22.10 7.99 9.26
C MET A 1 -21.52 6.84 8.43
N GLN A 2 -22.05 6.46 7.26
CA GLN A 2 -21.51 5.30 6.51
C GLN A 2 -20.04 5.46 6.03
N LEU A 3 -19.66 6.63 5.52
CA LEU A 3 -18.30 6.86 5.02
C LEU A 3 -17.24 6.90 6.15
N GLU A 4 -17.63 7.41 7.31
CA GLU A 4 -16.77 7.51 8.50
C GLU A 4 -16.54 6.15 9.14
N GLU A 5 -17.56 5.30 9.20
CA GLU A 5 -17.39 3.92 9.67
C GLU A 5 -16.48 3.13 8.74
N ILE A 6 -16.68 3.23 7.42
CA ILE A 6 -15.80 2.57 6.43
C ILE A 6 -14.36 3.06 6.57
N ALA A 7 -14.15 4.37 6.74
CA ALA A 7 -12.82 4.93 6.91
C ALA A 7 -12.17 4.52 8.25
N PHE A 8 -12.94 4.44 9.33
CA PHE A 8 -12.47 3.98 10.63
C PHE A 8 -12.04 2.51 10.58
N TYR A 9 -12.92 1.61 10.14
CA TYR A 9 -12.59 0.18 10.00
C TYR A 9 -11.48 -0.06 8.98
N GLY A 10 -11.49 0.67 7.86
CA GLY A 10 -10.45 0.63 6.84
C GLY A 10 -9.08 1.03 7.38
N SER A 11 -9.02 2.04 8.26
CA SER A 11 -7.78 2.47 8.89
C SER A 11 -7.24 1.46 9.92
N SER A 12 -8.10 0.88 10.75
CA SER A 12 -7.70 -0.11 11.77
C SER A 12 -7.24 -1.43 11.14
N ILE A 13 -8.00 -1.95 10.16
CA ILE A 13 -7.62 -3.15 9.41
C ILE A 13 -6.38 -2.87 8.56
N GLY A 14 -6.31 -1.69 7.95
CA GLY A 14 -5.17 -1.24 7.16
C GLY A 14 -3.86 -1.23 7.94
N GLY A 15 -3.87 -0.71 9.17
CA GLY A 15 -2.69 -0.73 10.05
C GLY A 15 -2.16 -2.14 10.30
N LEU A 16 -3.04 -3.11 10.56
CA LEU A 16 -2.65 -4.52 10.73
C LEU A 16 -2.05 -5.10 9.45
N LEU A 17 -2.65 -4.81 8.29
CA LEU A 17 -2.16 -5.25 6.98
C LEU A 17 -0.77 -4.69 6.66
N VAL A 18 -0.50 -3.44 7.04
CA VAL A 18 0.83 -2.82 6.85
C VAL A 18 1.88 -3.55 7.69
N ILE A 19 1.58 -3.93 8.93
CA ILE A 19 2.51 -4.69 9.77
C ILE A 19 2.84 -6.04 9.11
N ILE A 20 1.82 -6.76 8.65
CA ILE A 20 2.01 -8.05 7.95
C ILE A 20 2.84 -7.85 6.68
N ALA A 21 2.53 -6.83 5.89
CA ALA A 21 3.29 -6.50 4.68
C ALA A 21 4.76 -6.18 5.01
N PHE A 22 5.05 -5.47 6.10
CA PHE A 22 6.40 -5.17 6.53
C PHE A 22 7.20 -6.43 6.88
N VAL A 23 6.57 -7.40 7.54
CA VAL A 23 7.18 -8.71 7.82
C VAL A 23 7.51 -9.44 6.51
N VAL A 24 6.60 -9.43 5.53
CA VAL A 24 6.85 -10.02 4.21
C VAL A 24 8.02 -9.34 3.49
N PHE A 25 8.05 -8.00 3.49
CA PHE A 25 9.15 -7.23 2.92
C PHE A 25 10.49 -7.59 3.58
N TRP A 26 10.51 -7.73 4.91
CA TRP A 26 11.71 -8.11 5.66
C TRP A 26 12.22 -9.51 5.28
N ILE A 27 11.33 -10.49 5.22
CA ILE A 27 11.68 -11.88 4.86
C ILE A 27 12.26 -11.94 3.44
N VAL A 28 11.59 -11.30 2.48
CA VAL A 28 12.04 -11.31 1.09
C VAL A 28 13.30 -10.47 0.91
N ALA A 29 13.47 -9.35 1.63
CA ALA A 29 14.72 -8.57 1.62
C ALA A 29 15.92 -9.42 2.03
N LYS A 30 15.75 -10.24 3.07
CA LYS A 30 16.80 -11.15 3.55
C LYS A 30 17.15 -12.20 2.49
N GLN A 31 16.16 -12.82 1.86
CA GLN A 31 16.37 -13.81 0.79
C GLN A 31 16.98 -13.20 -0.48
N ALA A 32 16.54 -12.00 -0.87
CA ALA A 32 16.98 -11.33 -2.09
C ALA A 32 18.39 -10.70 -1.94
N GLY A 33 18.80 -10.35 -0.72
CA GLY A 33 20.17 -9.90 -0.42
C GLY A 33 21.21 -10.98 -0.68
N GLU A 34 20.87 -12.25 -0.50
CA GLU A 34 21.74 -13.39 -0.79
C GLU A 34 21.91 -13.64 -2.31
N THR A 35 20.93 -13.24 -3.12
CA THR A 35 20.93 -13.47 -4.57
C THR A 35 21.41 -12.26 -5.39
N GLY A 36 21.70 -11.11 -4.78
CA GLY A 36 22.23 -9.91 -5.46
C GLY A 36 21.22 -9.17 -6.37
N HIS A 37 19.98 -9.66 -6.50
CA HIS A 37 18.95 -9.11 -7.38
C HIS A 37 17.86 -8.32 -6.63
N ALA A 38 18.02 -8.11 -5.32
CA ALA A 38 17.08 -7.40 -4.46
C ALA A 38 16.62 -6.06 -5.08
N ASN A 39 17.58 -5.23 -5.50
CA ASN A 39 17.29 -3.87 -5.93
C ASN A 39 16.30 -3.81 -7.11
N GLU A 40 16.40 -4.73 -8.08
CA GLU A 40 15.51 -4.75 -9.24
C GLU A 40 14.07 -5.14 -8.85
N ILE A 41 13.92 -6.10 -7.93
CA ILE A 41 12.62 -6.55 -7.43
C ILE A 41 11.96 -5.43 -6.62
N PHE A 42 12.70 -4.82 -5.68
CA PHE A 42 12.20 -3.71 -4.89
C PHE A 42 11.80 -2.53 -5.79
N LEU A 43 12.58 -2.20 -6.81
CA LEU A 43 12.24 -1.11 -7.74
C LEU A 43 10.90 -1.37 -8.47
N LYS A 44 10.65 -2.61 -8.91
CA LYS A 44 9.38 -3.00 -9.54
C LYS A 44 8.20 -2.87 -8.57
N VAL A 45 8.38 -3.29 -7.32
CA VAL A 45 7.36 -3.18 -6.27
C VAL A 45 7.08 -1.72 -5.90
N TYR A 46 8.11 -0.90 -5.71
CA TYR A 46 7.95 0.53 -5.43
C TYR A 46 7.25 1.26 -6.58
N ARG A 47 7.58 0.94 -7.84
CA ARG A 47 6.87 1.51 -9.00
C ARG A 47 5.38 1.18 -8.96
N LEU A 48 5.01 -0.07 -8.69
CA LEU A 48 3.61 -0.47 -8.55
C LEU A 48 2.91 0.32 -7.44
N MET A 49 3.50 0.36 -6.24
CA MET A 49 2.94 1.10 -5.10
C MET A 49 2.73 2.58 -5.43
N PHE A 50 3.71 3.21 -6.09
CA PHE A 50 3.63 4.60 -6.50
C PHE A 50 2.53 4.84 -7.54
N SER A 51 2.38 3.93 -8.53
CA SER A 51 1.28 4.00 -9.50
C SER A 51 -0.09 3.89 -8.84
N VAL A 52 -0.26 2.99 -7.87
CA VAL A 52 -1.51 2.85 -7.10
C VAL A 52 -1.82 4.14 -6.36
N LEU A 53 -0.85 4.70 -5.64
CA LEU A 53 -1.02 5.97 -4.92
C LEU A 53 -1.38 7.12 -5.88
N ALA A 54 -0.70 7.20 -7.03
CA ALA A 54 -0.98 8.23 -8.04
C ALA A 54 -2.42 8.14 -8.59
N ILE A 55 -2.93 6.94 -8.84
CA ILE A 55 -4.32 6.73 -9.27
C ILE A 55 -5.30 7.23 -8.20
N PHE A 56 -5.04 6.93 -6.92
CA PHE A 56 -5.90 7.39 -5.83
C PHE A 56 -5.86 8.91 -5.66
N ILE A 57 -4.69 9.54 -5.78
CA ILE A 57 -4.56 11.00 -5.74
C ILE A 57 -5.31 11.64 -6.90
N LEU A 58 -5.13 11.16 -8.13
CA LEU A 58 -5.84 11.66 -9.30
C LEU A 58 -7.36 11.50 -9.15
N SER A 59 -7.81 10.35 -8.65
CA SER A 59 -9.23 10.11 -8.35
C SER A 59 -9.74 11.12 -7.32
N SER A 60 -8.97 11.39 -6.26
CA SER A 60 -9.33 12.37 -5.23
C SER A 60 -9.51 13.79 -5.81
N VAL A 61 -8.66 14.18 -6.76
CA VAL A 61 -8.76 15.48 -7.45
C VAL A 61 -9.99 15.52 -8.36
N VAL A 62 -10.22 14.48 -9.18
CA VAL A 62 -11.36 14.41 -10.11
C VAL A 62 -12.70 14.45 -9.38
N PHE A 63 -12.82 13.74 -8.26
CA PHE A 63 -14.06 13.69 -7.47
C PHE A 63 -14.20 14.85 -6.46
N ASN A 64 -13.26 15.80 -6.47
CA ASN A 64 -13.22 16.98 -5.59
C ASN A 64 -13.50 16.64 -4.11
N LEU A 65 -12.86 15.57 -3.63
CA LEU A 65 -13.05 15.06 -2.26
C LEU A 65 -12.55 16.04 -1.19
N GLY A 66 -11.75 17.04 -1.54
CA GLY A 66 -11.18 18.01 -0.60
C GLY A 66 -12.18 19.01 0.01
N GLU A 67 -13.25 19.36 -0.68
CA GLU A 67 -14.20 20.40 -0.21
C GLU A 67 -15.25 19.89 0.78
N LYS A 68 -15.48 18.56 0.84
CA LYS A 68 -16.58 17.95 1.60
C LYS A 68 -16.12 17.05 2.75
N VAL A 69 -14.82 16.93 2.99
CA VAL A 69 -14.23 15.92 3.88
C VAL A 69 -13.51 16.63 5.03
N THR A 70 -13.80 16.23 6.27
CA THR A 70 -13.10 16.73 7.46
C THR A 70 -11.64 16.26 7.44
N GLY A 71 -10.73 17.03 8.05
CA GLY A 71 -9.30 16.65 8.11
C GLY A 71 -9.07 15.24 8.70
N HIS A 72 -9.90 14.83 9.66
CA HIS A 72 -9.85 13.50 10.25
C HIS A 72 -10.27 12.39 9.28
N LEU A 73 -11.36 12.60 8.53
CA LEU A 73 -11.83 11.64 7.52
C LEU A 73 -10.82 11.52 6.37
N PHE A 74 -10.19 12.63 5.96
CA PHE A 74 -9.13 12.62 4.97
C PHE A 74 -7.91 11.80 5.42
N GLN A 75 -7.53 11.93 6.69
CA GLN A 75 -6.44 11.14 7.28
C GLN A 75 -6.76 9.64 7.28
N GLN A 76 -7.97 9.25 7.67
CA GLN A 76 -8.39 7.83 7.69
C GLN A 76 -8.44 7.22 6.29
N VAL A 77 -8.94 7.96 5.30
CA VAL A 77 -8.95 7.54 3.90
C VAL A 77 -7.52 7.40 3.38
N SER A 78 -6.65 8.36 3.68
CA SER A 78 -5.24 8.31 3.28
C SER A 78 -4.51 7.11 3.87
N LEU A 79 -4.73 6.81 5.14
CA LEU A 79 -4.19 5.61 5.82
C LEU A 79 -4.70 4.33 5.17
N THR A 80 -5.98 4.28 4.81
CA THR A 80 -6.58 3.13 4.12
C THR A 80 -5.95 2.92 2.74
N VAL A 81 -5.81 3.97 1.95
CA VAL A 81 -5.17 3.94 0.63
C VAL A 81 -3.71 3.49 0.72
N PHE A 82 -2.96 4.03 1.69
CA PHE A 82 -1.59 3.63 1.94
C PHE A 82 -1.48 2.15 2.32
N SER A 83 -2.40 1.67 3.15
CA SER A 83 -2.45 0.26 3.56
C SER A 83 -2.73 -0.67 2.38
N ILE A 84 -3.67 -0.29 1.49
CA ILE A 84 -3.97 -1.02 0.26
C ILE A 84 -2.73 -1.06 -0.65
N ALA A 85 -2.09 0.08 -0.88
CA ALA A 85 -0.89 0.15 -1.71
C ALA A 85 0.23 -0.74 -1.16
N THR A 86 0.45 -0.70 0.16
CA THR A 86 1.46 -1.52 0.85
C THR A 86 1.15 -3.00 0.77
N PHE A 87 -0.12 -3.39 0.96
CA PHE A 87 -0.56 -4.77 0.83
C PHE A 87 -0.36 -5.29 -0.60
N LEU A 88 -0.78 -4.54 -1.61
CA LEU A 88 -0.57 -4.90 -3.02
C LEU A 88 0.92 -5.01 -3.35
N GLY A 89 1.75 -4.12 -2.81
CA GLY A 89 3.20 -4.19 -2.93
C GLY A 89 3.77 -5.49 -2.37
N ALA A 90 3.36 -5.90 -1.17
CA ALA A 90 3.78 -7.15 -0.56
C ALA A 90 3.31 -8.39 -1.33
N VAL A 91 2.07 -8.40 -1.83
CA VAL A 91 1.56 -9.48 -2.69
C VAL A 91 2.38 -9.58 -3.98
N TYR A 92 2.64 -8.45 -4.64
CA TYR A 92 3.43 -8.42 -5.86
C TYR A 92 4.89 -8.86 -5.63
N LEU A 93 5.46 -8.49 -4.48
CA LEU A 93 6.78 -8.96 -4.05
C LEU A 93 6.82 -10.48 -3.93
N LEU A 94 5.82 -11.10 -3.31
CA LEU A 94 5.73 -12.55 -3.19
C LEU A 94 5.62 -13.25 -4.55
N ILE A 95 4.83 -12.69 -5.46
CA ILE A 95 4.71 -13.20 -6.84
C ILE A 95 6.06 -13.14 -7.54
N LEU A 96 6.74 -11.98 -7.51
CA LEU A 96 8.04 -11.81 -8.16
C LEU A 96 9.12 -12.72 -7.57
N ASN A 97 9.12 -12.92 -6.26
CA ASN A 97 10.05 -13.83 -5.59
C ASN A 97 9.80 -15.29 -6.03
N LYS A 98 8.53 -15.71 -6.13
CA LYS A 98 8.16 -17.07 -6.55
C LYS A 98 8.47 -17.36 -8.03
N THR A 99 8.34 -16.39 -8.92
CA THR A 99 8.58 -16.59 -10.36
C THR A 99 10.07 -16.65 -10.73
N ARG A 100 10.97 -16.19 -9.84
CA ARG A 100 12.43 -16.20 -10.07
C ARG A 100 13.19 -17.29 -9.30
N SER A 101 12.56 -17.97 -8.34
CA SER A 101 13.09 -19.18 -7.68
C SER A 101 12.85 -20.41 -8.53
#